data_AF-A0A6A7S8F5-F1
#
_entry.id   AF-A0A6A7S8F5-F1
#
_cell.length_a   1.000
_cell.length_b   1.000
_cell.length_c   1.000
_cell.angle_alpha   90.00
_cell.angle_beta   90.00
_cell.angle_gamma   90.00
#
_symmetry.space_group_name_H-M   'P 1'
#
loop_
_entity.id
_entity.type
_entity.pdbx_description
1 polymer ?
#
loop_
_entity_poly.entity_id
_entity_poly.type
_entity_poly.pdbx_seq_one_letter_code
_entity_poly.pdbx_strand_id
1 'polypeptide(L)'
;MTAPDERRRIAVALEYGGEGAPRVTASGQGVTADEIRRIAEAHGVPLDANADLAEVLATLPLGQEIPEHLYRAVAEVIAFAYWVRGRVPEGYRSRSGGNSAPGR
;
A
#
# COMPACT_ATOMS: atom_id res chain seq x y z
N MET A 1 4.13 -5.13 -35.51
CA MET A 1 4.80 -5.28 -34.20
C MET A 1 4.06 -4.39 -33.22
N THR A 2 3.04 -4.92 -32.53
CA THR A 2 2.35 -4.21 -31.46
C THR A 2 3.32 -4.05 -30.29
N ALA A 3 3.58 -2.80 -29.88
CA ALA A 3 4.34 -2.52 -28.67
C ALA A 3 3.74 -3.30 -27.48
N PRO A 4 4.56 -3.81 -26.54
CA PRO A 4 4.06 -4.57 -25.41
C PRO A 4 3.00 -3.74 -24.66
N ASP A 5 1.77 -4.24 -24.70
CA ASP A 5 0.53 -3.85 -24.01
C ASP A 5 0.62 -2.56 -23.14
N GLU A 6 0.66 -1.39 -23.77
CA GLU A 6 0.52 -0.09 -23.06
C GLU A 6 -0.83 0.03 -22.33
N ARG A 7 -1.79 -0.84 -22.66
CA ARG A 7 -3.18 -0.82 -22.18
C ARG A 7 -3.38 -1.41 -20.79
N ARG A 8 -2.35 -1.97 -20.14
CA ARG A 8 -2.47 -2.62 -18.82
C ARG A 8 -1.55 -2.10 -17.72
N ARG A 9 -0.92 -0.93 -17.91
CA ARG A 9 -0.15 -0.29 -16.84
C ARG A 9 -1.09 0.53 -15.97
N ILE A 10 -1.33 0.07 -14.74
CA ILE A 10 -2.15 0.73 -13.73
C ILE A 10 -1.27 1.00 -12.52
N ALA A 11 -1.41 2.19 -11.94
CA ALA A 11 -0.78 2.51 -10.66
C ALA A 11 -1.81 3.17 -9.75
N VAL A 12 -1.77 2.80 -8.47
CA VAL A 12 -2.62 3.37 -7.43
C VAL A 12 -1.73 3.71 -6.24
N ALA A 13 -1.86 4.92 -5.70
CA ALA A 13 -1.20 5.36 -4.49
C ALA A 13 -2.19 5.30 -3.32
N LEU A 14 -1.71 4.75 -2.20
CA LEU A 14 -2.45 4.63 -0.96
C LEU A 14 -1.78 5.47 0.13
N GLU A 15 -2.60 6.10 0.97
CA GLU A 15 -2.16 6.78 2.18
C GLU A 15 -2.82 6.13 3.40
N TYR A 16 -2.04 5.96 4.46
CA TYR A 16 -2.53 5.46 5.74
C TYR A 16 -1.98 6.29 6.89
N GLY A 17 -2.87 6.95 7.63
CA GLY A 17 -2.52 7.83 8.75
C GLY A 17 -2.27 7.11 10.08
N GLY A 18 -2.36 5.78 10.13
CA GLY A 18 -2.23 4.99 11.37
C GLY A 18 -3.55 4.76 12.11
N GLU A 19 -4.60 5.48 11.75
CA GLU A 19 -5.96 5.31 12.26
C GLU A 19 -6.95 5.20 11.10
N GLY A 20 -8.06 4.48 11.31
CA GLY A 20 -9.09 4.31 10.29
C GLY A 20 -8.65 3.42 9.12
N ALA A 21 -9.25 3.65 7.95
CA ALA A 21 -8.96 2.89 6.73
C ALA A 21 -7.99 3.66 5.81
N PRO A 22 -7.09 2.96 5.09
CA PRO A 22 -6.28 3.57 4.04
C PRO A 22 -7.14 4.24 2.96
N ARG A 23 -6.62 5.30 2.35
CA ARG A 23 -7.30 6.09 1.33
C ARG A 23 -6.54 6.06 0.01
N VAL A 24 -7.29 6.10 -1.10
CA VAL A 24 -6.69 6.25 -2.43
C VAL A 24 -6.36 7.71 -2.67
N THR A 25 -5.08 8.05 -2.86
CA THR A 25 -4.64 9.43 -3.08
C THR A 25 -4.32 9.74 -4.54
N ALA A 26 -3.95 8.72 -5.31
CA ALA A 26 -3.77 8.82 -6.74
C ALA A 26 -4.14 7.50 -7.43
N SER A 27 -4.65 7.58 -8.66
CA SER A 27 -4.82 6.44 -9.54
C SER A 27 -4.58 6.88 -10.98
N GLY A 28 -4.05 5.99 -11.80
CA GLY A 28 -3.73 6.33 -13.18
C GLY A 28 -3.47 5.10 -14.04
N GLN A 29 -3.54 5.31 -15.36
CA GLN A 29 -3.26 4.29 -16.36
C GLN A 29 -2.25 4.81 -17.39
N GLY A 30 -1.54 3.90 -18.06
CA GLY A 30 -0.58 4.23 -19.11
C GLY A 30 0.47 5.24 -18.62
N VAL A 31 0.57 6.38 -19.30
CA VAL A 31 1.55 7.44 -18.97
C VAL A 31 1.36 7.98 -17.55
N THR A 32 0.12 8.13 -17.09
CA THR A 32 -0.15 8.58 -15.72
C THR A 32 0.31 7.56 -14.69
N ALA A 33 0.16 6.26 -14.98
CA ALA A 33 0.67 5.20 -14.11
C ALA A 33 2.20 5.22 -14.02
N ASP A 34 2.87 5.42 -15.16
CA ASP A 34 4.34 5.57 -15.20
C ASP A 34 4.81 6.75 -14.36
N GLU A 35 4.09 7.87 -14.43
CA GLU A 35 4.41 9.08 -13.68
C GLU A 35 4.21 8.90 -12.17
N ILE A 36 3.11 8.26 -11.75
CA ILE A 36 2.88 7.89 -10.34
C ILE A 36 4.04 7.02 -9.84
N ARG A 37 4.45 6.01 -10.61
CA ARG A 37 5.57 5.14 -10.26
C ARG A 37 6.88 5.93 -10.16
N ARG A 38 7.18 6.79 -11.12
CA ARG A 38 8.39 7.63 -11.14
C ARG A 38 8.47 8.53 -9.91
N ILE A 39 7.36 9.16 -9.52
CA ILE A 39 7.27 9.99 -8.32
C ILE A 39 7.48 9.12 -7.06
N ALA A 40 6.81 7.97 -6.98
CA ALA A 40 6.97 7.03 -5.87
C ALA A 40 8.44 6.62 -5.67
N GLU A 41 9.15 6.25 -6.74
CA GLU A 41 10.58 5.92 -6.71
C GLU A 41 11.43 7.11 -6.24
N ALA A 42 11.20 8.31 -6.80
CA ALA A 42 11.94 9.51 -6.43
C ALA A 42 11.80 9.90 -4.96
N HIS A 43 10.65 9.58 -4.34
CA HIS A 43 10.36 9.87 -2.93
C HIS A 43 10.56 8.66 -2.01
N GLY A 44 11.09 7.54 -2.51
CA GLY A 44 11.31 6.32 -1.71
C GLY A 44 10.02 5.72 -1.17
N VAL A 45 8.91 5.83 -1.91
CA VAL A 45 7.65 5.14 -1.63
C VAL A 45 7.78 3.70 -2.14
N PRO A 46 7.60 2.69 -1.26
CA PRO A 46 7.64 1.29 -1.65
C PRO A 46 6.61 0.98 -2.74
N LEU A 47 7.04 0.21 -3.73
CA LEU A 47 6.21 -0.25 -4.83
C LEU A 47 5.87 -1.72 -4.62
N ASP A 48 4.59 -2.05 -4.76
CA ASP A 48 4.09 -3.42 -4.79
C ASP A 48 3.55 -3.75 -6.19
N ALA A 49 3.87 -4.95 -6.68
CA ALA A 49 3.57 -5.37 -8.05
C ALA A 49 2.37 -6.32 -8.10
N ASN A 50 1.25 -5.92 -7.49
CA ASN A 50 0.00 -6.69 -7.50
C ASN A 50 -1.01 -6.10 -8.49
N ALA A 51 -1.06 -6.65 -9.70
CA ALA A 51 -1.92 -6.18 -10.78
C ALA A 51 -3.41 -6.28 -10.45
N ASP A 52 -3.85 -7.41 -9.88
CA ASP A 52 -5.26 -7.64 -9.55
C ASP A 52 -5.76 -6.62 -8.50
N LEU A 53 -4.97 -6.39 -7.45
CA LEU A 53 -5.31 -5.41 -6.43
C LEU A 53 -5.29 -3.98 -7.00
N ALA A 54 -4.32 -3.66 -7.86
CA ALA A 54 -4.25 -2.35 -8.51
C ALA A 54 -5.48 -2.08 -9.40
N GLU A 55 -5.95 -3.08 -10.15
CA GLU A 55 -7.18 -2.98 -10.95
C GLU A 55 -8.40 -2.69 -10.08
N VAL A 56 -8.57 -3.43 -8.98
CA VAL A 56 -9.70 -3.22 -8.05
C VAL A 56 -9.62 -1.84 -7.40
N LEU A 57 -8.46 -1.45 -6.87
CA LEU A 57 -8.28 -0.16 -6.21
C LEU A 57 -8.43 1.03 -7.17
N ALA A 58 -8.09 0.86 -8.45
CA ALA A 58 -8.26 1.90 -9.47
C ALA A 58 -9.73 2.23 -9.74
N THR A 59 -10.68 1.35 -9.37
CA THR A 59 -12.11 1.62 -9.46
C THR A 59 -12.64 2.55 -8.36
N LEU A 60 -11.87 2.73 -7.28
CA LEU A 60 -12.27 3.55 -6.14
C LEU A 60 -12.06 5.06 -6.44
N PRO A 61 -12.97 5.94 -5.98
CA PRO A 61 -12.77 7.38 -6.13
C PRO A 61 -11.58 7.89 -5.31
N LEU A 62 -10.90 8.91 -5.82
CA LEU A 62 -9.80 9.56 -5.10
C LEU A 62 -10.32 10.21 -3.79
N GLY A 63 -9.52 10.11 -2.73
CA GLY A 63 -9.82 10.60 -1.37
C GLY A 63 -10.73 9.68 -0.55
N GLN A 64 -11.32 8.65 -1.16
CA GLN A 64 -12.14 7.67 -0.47
C GLN A 64 -11.29 6.67 0.31
N GLU A 65 -11.85 6.23 1.44
CA GLU A 65 -11.36 5.05 2.15
C GLU A 65 -11.61 3.79 1.33
N ILE A 66 -10.67 2.85 1.43
CA ILE A 66 -10.87 1.52 0.87
C ILE A 66 -12.05 0.85 1.59
N PRO A 67 -12.83 0.00 0.90
CA PRO A 67 -13.89 -0.78 1.53
C PRO A 67 -13.34 -1.94 2.36
N GLU A 68 -14.10 -2.37 3.38
CA GLU A 68 -13.68 -3.39 4.36
C GLU A 68 -13.21 -4.72 3.73
N HIS A 69 -13.85 -5.15 2.65
CA HIS A 69 -13.50 -6.39 1.97
C HIS A 69 -12.09 -6.37 1.34
N LEU A 70 -11.49 -5.19 1.16
CA LEU A 70 -10.11 -5.01 0.68
C LEU A 70 -9.09 -4.80 1.82
N TYR A 71 -9.53 -4.68 3.07
CA TYR A 71 -8.63 -4.36 4.19
C TYR A 71 -7.51 -5.37 4.33
N ARG A 72 -7.79 -6.66 4.17
CA ARG A 72 -6.77 -7.70 4.29
C ARG A 72 -5.68 -7.55 3.23
N ALA A 73 -6.08 -7.42 1.97
CA ALA A 73 -5.14 -7.28 0.86
C ALA A 73 -4.29 -6.01 1.00
N VAL A 74 -4.93 -4.88 1.38
CA VAL A 74 -4.20 -3.63 1.58
C VAL A 74 -3.30 -3.67 2.83
N ALA A 75 -3.71 -4.34 3.90
CA ALA A 75 -2.88 -4.52 5.08
C ALA A 75 -1.59 -5.29 4.77
N GLU A 76 -1.65 -6.28 3.87
CA GLU A 76 -0.47 -7.01 3.38
C GLU A 76 0.50 -6.09 2.63
N VAL A 77 -0.01 -5.22 1.75
CA VAL A 77 0.79 -4.21 1.04
C VAL A 77 1.44 -3.22 2.02
N ILE A 78 0.66 -2.74 2.99
CA ILE A 78 1.16 -1.82 4.02
C ILE A 78 2.25 -2.51 4.85
N ALA A 79 2.02 -3.74 5.32
CA ALA A 79 3.00 -4.51 6.07
C ALA A 79 4.30 -4.71 5.29
N PHE A 80 4.21 -5.00 3.99
CA PHE A 80 5.37 -5.06 3.09
C PHE A 80 6.09 -3.71 3.02
N ALA A 81 5.36 -2.60 2.84
CA ALA A 81 5.94 -1.26 2.79
C ALA A 81 6.68 -0.90 4.10
N TYR A 82 6.14 -1.28 5.26
CA TYR A 82 6.81 -1.13 6.55
C TYR A 82 8.09 -1.97 6.63
N TRP A 83 8.02 -3.24 6.24
CA TRP A 83 9.16 -4.17 6.24
C TRP A 83 10.31 -3.67 5.35
N VAL A 84 10.00 -3.23 4.12
CA VAL A 84 11.00 -2.66 3.18
C VAL A 84 11.66 -1.42 3.76
N ARG A 85 10.91 -0.59 4.51
CA ARG A 85 11.45 0.60 5.18
C ARG A 85 12.18 0.30 6.50
N GLY A 86 12.24 -0.97 6.93
CA GLY A 86 12.78 -1.36 8.25
C GLY A 86 11.99 -0.77 9.43
N ARG A 87 10.73 -0.40 9.20
CA ARG A 87 9.83 0.19 10.21
C ARG A 87 8.82 -0.86 10.65
N VAL A 88 8.31 -0.72 11.87
CA VAL A 88 7.18 -1.50 12.37
C VAL A 88 6.02 -0.54 12.64
N PRO A 89 4.77 -0.89 12.31
CA PRO A 89 3.62 -0.06 12.63
C PRO A 89 3.56 0.27 14.13
N GLU A 90 3.20 1.51 14.44
CA GLU A 90 2.92 1.96 15.80
C GLU A 90 1.80 1.05 16.38
N GLY A 91 2.08 0.36 17.49
CA GLY A 91 1.19 -0.65 18.08
C GLY A 91 1.67 -2.11 18.00
N TYR A 92 2.57 -2.48 17.07
CA TYR A 92 3.12 -3.84 17.01
C TYR A 92 4.07 -4.15 18.17
N ARG A 93 4.83 -3.15 18.65
CA ARG A 93 5.78 -3.30 19.76
C ARG A 93 5.12 -3.59 21.12
N SER A 94 3.81 -3.41 21.26
CA SER A 94 3.16 -3.46 22.57
C SER A 94 2.73 -4.86 23.05
N ARG A 95 3.00 -5.94 22.30
CA ARG A 95 2.56 -7.30 22.68
C ARG A 95 3.67 -8.27 23.14
N SER A 96 4.91 -7.80 23.30
CA SER A 96 6.04 -8.65 23.73
C SER A 96 6.51 -8.42 25.18
N GLY A 97 5.70 -7.77 26.02
CA GLY A 97 6.09 -7.37 27.39
C GLY A 97 5.54 -8.21 28.55
N GLY A 98 5.21 -9.49 28.35
CA GLY A 98 4.51 -10.31 29.35
C GLY A 98 5.22 -11.60 29.75
N ASN A 99 6.43 -11.54 30.30
CA ASN A 99 6.94 -12.63 31.14
C ASN A 99 7.66 -12.05 32.36
N SER A 100 6.89 -11.67 33.37
CA SER A 100 7.39 -11.47 34.73
C SER A 100 7.55 -12.85 35.37
N ALA A 101 8.79 -13.34 35.42
CA ALA A 101 9.14 -14.48 36.25
C ALA A 101 8.82 -14.17 37.73
N PRO A 102 8.24 -15.10 38.50
CA PRO A 102 7.98 -14.87 39.92
C PRO A 102 9.30 -14.75 40.67
N GLY A 103 9.34 -13.75 41.57
CA GLY A 103 10.49 -13.47 42.41
C GLY A 103 10.82 -14.60 43.39
N ARG A 104 12.13 -14.65 43.67
CA ARG A 104 12.87 -15.28 44.78
C ARG A 104 12.08 -15.92 45.91
#